data_AF-F6IXL7-F1
#
_entry.id   AF-F6IXL7-F1
#
_cell.length_a   1.000
_cell.length_b   1.000
_cell.length_c   1.000
_cell.angle_alpha   90.00
_cell.angle_beta   90.00
_cell.angle_gamma   90.00
#
_symmetry.space_group_name_H-M   'P 1'
#
loop_
_entity.id
_entity.type
_entity.pdbx_description
1 polymer ?
#
loop_
_entity_poly.entity_id
_entity_poly.type
_entity_poly.pdbx_seq_one_letter_code
_entity_poly.pdbx_strand_id
1 'polypeptide(L)'
;MVKTDEVEKAYQVAKERYAEIGVDTEKAMEALKKVKLSVHCWQGDDIHGFLNPDQELTGGIGVSGDYPGIARTPDQLTGDLHEALSLIPGSHKVALHTLYAVTDKKKDFNEVGPEDFKYWVDWAKQEGIGLDMNPTFFSHPMVKHNFTLASPEKSVRDYWIEVGKKSREIANYFGQELGQQSVNNFWIPDGFKDNPIDKQTPRERLIESLDEVFAKKYDEKNTIEAVEGKLFGTGIESYTVGSHLFYNNYAISRGKLWTIDAGHWHPTEDVSDKFSAFMPFGKGLMLHVSRPVRWDSDHVVVFDEALQRITRSLVRDNELERTNIGLDFFDATINRVSAWVIGARATQKALLQAMLAPIDDLKKAELNYDFTKRLAVTEELKSFPFGAVWDEFCLKNNTPVGTDWLDEIHNYEQKVQFPRDKKTVNA
;
A
#
# COMPACT_ATOMS: atom_id res chain seq x y z
N MET A 1 17.06 15.84 18.87
CA MET A 1 15.78 16.32 19.43
C MET A 1 15.59 17.80 19.14
N VAL A 2 14.72 18.09 18.18
CA VAL A 2 14.23 19.44 17.86
C VAL A 2 13.41 19.97 19.04
N LYS A 3 13.58 21.24 19.42
CA LYS A 3 12.86 21.83 20.56
C LYS A 3 11.45 22.22 20.18
N THR A 4 10.46 21.91 21.03
CA THR A 4 9.05 22.28 20.85
C THR A 4 8.87 23.77 20.52
N ASP A 5 9.47 24.67 21.31
CA ASP A 5 9.38 26.12 21.08
C ASP A 5 9.91 26.57 19.70
N GLU A 6 10.86 25.84 19.11
CA GLU A 6 11.39 26.15 17.78
C GLU A 6 10.41 25.72 16.68
N VAL A 7 9.77 24.55 16.84
CA VAL A 7 8.71 24.06 15.95
C VAL A 7 7.51 25.00 15.95
N GLU A 8 7.01 25.35 17.14
CA GLU A 8 5.83 26.22 17.27
C GLU A 8 6.07 27.60 16.65
N LYS A 9 7.25 28.20 16.87
CA LYS A 9 7.61 29.49 16.27
C LYS A 9 7.70 29.41 14.75
N ALA A 10 8.34 28.38 14.20
CA ALA A 10 8.43 28.17 12.76
C ALA A 10 7.03 27.97 12.15
N TYR A 11 6.16 27.23 12.84
CA TYR A 11 4.80 26.99 12.41
C TYR A 11 3.96 28.27 12.36
N GLN A 12 4.06 29.17 13.34
CA GLN A 12 3.31 30.44 13.30
C GLN A 12 3.65 31.27 12.06
N VAL A 13 4.94 31.36 11.70
CA VAL A 13 5.37 32.05 10.47
C VAL A 13 4.79 31.36 9.23
N ALA A 14 4.85 30.03 9.16
CA ALA A 14 4.29 29.29 8.04
C ALA A 14 2.78 29.49 7.91
N LYS A 15 2.05 29.46 9.03
CA LYS A 15 0.61 29.69 9.10
C LYS A 15 0.21 31.05 8.54
N GLU A 16 0.93 32.11 8.91
CA GLU A 16 0.73 33.45 8.34
C GLU A 16 0.98 33.48 6.83
N ARG A 17 2.08 32.87 6.36
CA ARG A 17 2.42 32.81 4.92
C ARG A 17 1.39 32.05 4.08
N TYR A 18 0.82 30.95 4.59
CA TYR A 18 -0.26 30.24 3.90
C TYR A 18 -1.58 31.02 3.95
N ALA A 19 -1.86 31.75 5.03
CA ALA A 19 -3.06 32.59 5.12
C ALA A 19 -3.08 33.71 4.07
N GLU A 20 -1.92 34.26 3.69
CA GLU A 20 -1.81 35.27 2.61
C GLU A 20 -2.34 34.78 1.26
N ILE A 21 -2.27 33.47 0.99
CA ILE A 21 -2.79 32.85 -0.23
C ILE A 21 -4.14 32.14 0.00
N GLY A 22 -4.79 32.39 1.14
CA GLY A 22 -6.10 31.83 1.47
C GLY A 22 -6.09 30.37 1.89
N VAL A 23 -4.95 29.81 2.30
CA VAL A 23 -4.81 28.42 2.75
C VAL A 23 -4.81 28.35 4.28
N ASP A 24 -5.61 27.44 4.83
CA ASP A 24 -5.73 27.18 6.27
C ASP A 24 -4.95 25.93 6.65
N THR A 25 -3.80 26.12 7.31
CA THR A 25 -2.89 25.02 7.69
C THR A 25 -3.47 24.10 8.77
N GLU A 26 -4.32 24.61 9.66
CA GLU A 26 -4.97 23.78 10.68
C GLU A 26 -5.96 22.83 10.02
N LYS A 27 -6.77 23.33 9.08
CA LYS A 27 -7.69 22.47 8.32
C LYS A 27 -6.95 21.42 7.51
N ALA A 28 -5.82 21.77 6.88
CA ALA A 28 -4.99 20.82 6.15
C ALA A 28 -4.47 19.69 7.06
N MET A 29 -3.96 20.04 8.25
CA MET A 29 -3.50 19.05 9.23
C MET A 29 -4.64 18.16 9.76
N GLU A 30 -5.80 18.74 10.05
CA GLU A 30 -6.98 17.97 10.49
C GLU A 30 -7.53 17.05 9.39
N ALA A 31 -7.42 17.46 8.11
CA ALA A 31 -7.75 16.62 6.97
C ALA A 31 -6.74 15.47 6.83
N LEU A 32 -5.44 15.75 6.89
CA LEU A 32 -4.39 14.73 6.83
C LEU A 32 -4.53 13.70 7.95
N LYS A 33 -4.87 14.12 9.16
CA LYS A 33 -5.06 13.24 10.33
C LYS A 33 -6.13 12.16 10.10
N LYS A 34 -7.10 12.41 9.22
CA LYS A 34 -8.16 11.45 8.87
C LYS A 34 -7.72 10.44 7.82
N VAL A 35 -6.65 10.73 7.06
CA VAL A 35 -6.15 9.82 6.04
C VAL A 35 -5.46 8.64 6.71
N LYS A 36 -5.89 7.44 6.33
CA LYS A 36 -5.30 6.18 6.78
C LYS A 36 -4.42 5.63 5.68
N LEU A 37 -3.18 5.26 6.03
CA LEU A 37 -2.33 4.46 5.17
C LEU A 37 -2.50 2.99 5.54
N SER A 38 -2.54 2.11 4.54
CA SER A 38 -2.44 0.67 4.73
C SER A 38 -0.98 0.24 4.57
N VAL A 39 -0.32 0.00 5.70
CA VAL A 39 1.10 -0.38 5.75
C VAL A 39 1.21 -1.87 5.48
N HIS A 40 1.93 -2.26 4.44
CA HIS A 40 2.11 -3.65 4.05
C HIS A 40 2.98 -4.42 5.04
N CYS A 41 2.53 -5.59 5.51
CA CYS A 41 3.30 -6.37 6.48
C CYS A 41 4.57 -7.00 5.88
N TRP A 42 4.61 -7.22 4.56
CA TRP A 42 5.62 -8.06 3.92
C TRP A 42 7.01 -7.45 3.78
N GLN A 43 7.14 -6.13 4.00
CA GLN A 43 8.44 -5.48 4.11
C GLN A 43 9.19 -5.89 5.39
N GLY A 44 8.52 -6.36 6.43
CA GLY A 44 9.14 -6.70 7.72
C GLY A 44 9.91 -8.02 7.71
N ASP A 45 9.56 -8.90 6.78
CA ASP A 45 10.11 -10.24 6.69
C ASP A 45 10.39 -10.66 5.24
N ASP A 46 10.59 -9.72 4.32
CA ASP A 46 10.94 -10.00 2.92
C ASP A 46 9.98 -11.00 2.24
N ILE A 47 8.69 -10.92 2.56
CA ILE A 47 7.63 -11.76 1.98
C ILE A 47 7.81 -13.27 2.28
N HIS A 48 8.51 -13.65 3.36
CA HIS A 48 8.67 -15.06 3.73
C HIS A 48 7.37 -15.65 4.31
N GLY A 49 6.70 -14.90 5.19
CA GLY A 49 5.50 -15.37 5.89
C GLY A 49 5.76 -16.40 6.97
N PHE A 50 4.66 -16.99 7.45
CA PHE A 50 4.68 -17.93 8.58
C PHE A 50 4.14 -19.31 8.23
N LEU A 51 3.39 -19.46 7.13
CA LEU A 51 2.87 -20.77 6.71
C LEU A 51 3.96 -21.65 6.10
N ASN A 52 4.76 -21.09 5.18
CA ASN A 52 5.84 -21.79 4.49
C ASN A 52 7.08 -20.87 4.36
N PRO A 53 7.74 -20.49 5.47
CA PRO A 53 8.80 -19.49 5.47
C PRO A 53 10.01 -19.85 4.59
N ASP A 54 10.27 -21.15 4.37
CA ASP A 54 11.39 -21.62 3.56
C ASP A 54 11.07 -21.71 2.05
N GLN A 55 9.85 -21.36 1.65
CA GLN A 55 9.42 -21.44 0.26
C GLN A 55 10.02 -20.31 -0.56
N GLU A 56 10.72 -20.67 -1.64
CA GLU A 56 11.33 -19.68 -2.54
C GLU A 56 10.29 -18.70 -3.10
N LEU A 57 10.67 -17.42 -3.15
CA LEU A 57 9.86 -16.35 -3.71
C LEU A 57 9.67 -16.54 -5.23
N THR A 58 8.42 -16.55 -5.67
CA THR A 58 8.05 -16.67 -7.09
C THR A 58 6.94 -15.66 -7.43
N GLY A 59 6.44 -15.69 -8.67
CA GLY A 59 5.36 -14.80 -9.13
C GLY A 59 5.84 -13.54 -9.85
N GLY A 60 7.14 -13.43 -10.13
CA GLY A 60 7.71 -12.32 -10.89
C GLY A 60 7.97 -11.06 -10.08
N ILE A 61 7.92 -11.18 -8.75
CA ILE A 61 8.44 -10.23 -7.77
C ILE A 61 9.79 -10.71 -7.24
N GLY A 62 10.59 -9.80 -6.68
CA GLY A 62 11.91 -10.15 -6.16
C GLY A 62 12.39 -9.19 -5.09
N VAL A 63 12.78 -9.73 -3.94
CA VAL A 63 13.41 -8.97 -2.86
C VAL A 63 14.92 -8.90 -3.10
N SER A 64 15.50 -7.72 -2.91
CA SER A 64 16.94 -7.49 -3.05
C SER A 64 17.55 -6.95 -1.77
N GLY A 65 18.65 -7.57 -1.32
CA GLY A 65 19.36 -7.22 -0.08
C GLY A 65 19.27 -8.32 0.97
N ASP A 66 20.06 -8.16 2.03
CA ASP A 66 20.13 -9.08 3.19
C ASP A 66 20.47 -8.28 4.46
N TYR A 67 19.75 -7.18 4.68
CA TYR A 67 19.95 -6.35 5.86
C TYR A 67 19.56 -7.14 7.12
N PRO A 68 20.37 -7.13 8.19
CA PRO A 68 20.12 -7.93 9.39
C PRO A 68 18.83 -7.53 10.11
N GLY A 69 18.35 -8.42 10.99
CA GLY A 69 17.26 -8.13 11.91
C GLY A 69 15.86 -8.46 11.39
N ILE A 70 15.74 -9.16 10.26
CA ILE A 70 14.49 -9.64 9.67
C ILE A 70 13.56 -10.32 10.71
N ALA A 71 12.26 -10.03 10.65
CA ALA A 71 11.27 -10.73 11.45
C ALA A 71 11.11 -12.17 10.97
N ARG A 72 11.00 -13.12 11.90
CA ARG A 72 10.88 -14.57 11.63
C ARG A 72 9.69 -15.20 12.36
N THR A 73 8.97 -14.43 13.15
CA THR A 73 7.80 -14.88 13.91
C THR A 73 6.73 -13.80 13.93
N PRO A 74 5.45 -14.16 14.18
CA PRO A 74 4.38 -13.18 14.35
C PRO A 74 4.71 -12.09 15.37
N ASP A 75 5.26 -12.47 16.52
CA ASP A 75 5.64 -11.52 17.59
C ASP A 75 6.76 -10.56 17.19
N GLN A 76 7.71 -11.01 16.36
CA GLN A 76 8.76 -10.13 15.85
C GLN A 76 8.19 -9.14 14.84
N LEU A 77 7.30 -9.61 13.95
CA LEU A 77 6.71 -8.77 12.91
C LEU A 77 5.74 -7.74 13.50
N THR A 78 4.89 -8.12 14.45
CA THR A 78 4.02 -7.17 15.16
C THR A 78 4.83 -6.18 16.01
N GLY A 79 5.93 -6.62 16.62
CA GLY A 79 6.86 -5.74 17.31
C GLY A 79 7.54 -4.71 16.39
N ASP A 80 7.94 -5.12 15.18
CA ASP A 80 8.52 -4.21 14.18
C ASP A 80 7.48 -3.23 13.63
N LEU A 81 6.25 -3.71 13.38
CA LEU A 81 5.12 -2.86 12.96
C LEU A 81 4.73 -1.86 14.05
N HIS A 82 4.70 -2.26 15.32
CA HIS A 82 4.45 -1.35 16.44
C HIS A 82 5.49 -0.22 16.49
N GLU A 83 6.78 -0.56 16.38
CA GLU A 83 7.86 0.43 16.32
C GLU A 83 7.63 1.41 15.16
N ALA A 84 7.39 0.90 13.95
CA ALA A 84 7.14 1.73 12.77
C ALA A 84 5.92 2.66 12.97
N LEU A 85 4.79 2.11 13.41
CA LEU A 85 3.54 2.85 13.62
C LEU A 85 3.69 3.94 14.69
N SER A 86 4.52 3.74 15.71
CA SER A 86 4.80 4.76 16.73
C SER A 86 5.56 5.99 16.17
N LEU A 87 6.27 5.81 15.05
CA LEU A 87 7.08 6.84 14.39
C LEU A 87 6.35 7.50 13.19
N ILE A 88 5.18 6.98 12.81
CA ILE A 88 4.35 7.48 11.72
C ILE A 88 3.14 8.23 12.31
N PRO A 89 2.96 9.54 12.06
CA PRO A 89 1.89 10.31 12.68
C PRO A 89 0.49 9.90 12.22
N GLY A 90 -0.41 9.64 13.16
CA GLY A 90 -1.83 9.35 12.89
C GLY A 90 -2.23 7.92 13.27
N SER A 91 -3.37 7.46 12.76
CA SER A 91 -3.87 6.10 12.96
C SER A 91 -4.09 5.44 11.61
N HIS A 92 -3.56 4.25 11.44
CA HIS A 92 -3.37 3.61 10.13
C HIS A 92 -3.97 2.20 10.11
N LYS A 93 -3.67 1.47 9.05
CA LYS A 93 -4.04 0.07 8.87
C LYS A 93 -2.80 -0.74 8.54
N VAL A 94 -2.90 -2.06 8.68
CA VAL A 94 -1.89 -3.00 8.16
C VAL A 94 -2.53 -3.92 7.14
N ALA A 95 -1.88 -4.07 5.98
CA ALA A 95 -2.26 -5.03 4.95
C ALA A 95 -1.53 -6.35 5.17
N LEU A 96 -2.31 -7.43 5.25
CA LEU A 96 -1.82 -8.79 5.45
C LEU A 96 -1.99 -9.63 4.19
N HIS A 97 -1.15 -10.65 4.04
CA HIS A 97 -1.29 -11.70 3.04
C HIS A 97 -1.74 -13.03 3.68
N THR A 98 -2.35 -13.95 2.90
CA THR A 98 -2.68 -15.31 3.36
C THR A 98 -1.48 -16.04 3.98
N LEU A 99 -0.27 -15.83 3.43
CA LEU A 99 0.98 -16.43 3.92
C LEU A 99 1.37 -16.03 5.36
N TYR A 100 0.73 -15.00 5.93
CA TYR A 100 0.95 -14.52 7.32
C TYR A 100 -0.05 -15.10 8.33
N ALA A 101 -0.82 -16.12 7.96
CA ALA A 101 -1.70 -16.79 8.90
C ALA A 101 -0.91 -17.37 10.10
N VAL A 102 -1.48 -17.27 11.30
CA VAL A 102 -0.89 -17.78 12.55
C VAL A 102 -1.69 -19.00 12.99
N THR A 103 -1.12 -20.18 12.78
CA THR A 103 -1.78 -21.47 12.97
C THR A 103 -0.98 -22.39 13.90
N ASP A 104 -1.69 -23.22 14.67
CA ASP A 104 -1.13 -24.28 15.52
C ASP A 104 -0.86 -25.59 14.74
N LYS A 105 -1.40 -25.69 13.51
CA LYS A 105 -1.31 -26.87 12.64
C LYS A 105 -0.76 -26.46 11.28
N LYS A 106 -0.10 -27.41 10.62
CA LYS A 106 0.25 -27.24 9.21
C LYS A 106 -1.04 -27.16 8.38
N LYS A 107 -1.26 -26.01 7.73
CA LYS A 107 -2.37 -25.73 6.82
C LYS A 107 -1.82 -25.29 5.46
N ASP A 108 -2.54 -25.64 4.39
CA ASP A 108 -2.33 -25.12 3.05
C ASP A 108 -3.15 -23.83 2.83
N PHE A 109 -2.82 -22.99 1.84
CA PHE A 109 -3.45 -21.67 1.66
C PHE A 109 -4.97 -21.74 1.46
N ASN A 110 -5.48 -22.82 0.84
CA ASN A 110 -6.93 -23.01 0.63
C ASN A 110 -7.67 -23.49 1.89
N GLU A 111 -6.95 -23.80 2.98
CA GLU A 111 -7.49 -24.23 4.27
C GLU A 111 -7.47 -23.11 5.31
N VAL A 112 -6.77 -22.01 5.03
CA VAL A 112 -6.63 -20.86 5.94
C VAL A 112 -7.96 -20.12 6.05
N GLY A 113 -8.38 -19.82 7.28
CA GLY A 113 -9.66 -19.19 7.58
C GLY A 113 -9.56 -18.04 8.59
N PRO A 114 -10.68 -17.38 8.93
CA PRO A 114 -10.74 -16.28 9.90
C PRO A 114 -10.06 -16.60 11.25
N GLU A 115 -10.16 -17.85 11.72
CA GLU A 115 -9.56 -18.27 12.99
C GLU A 115 -8.04 -18.14 13.01
N ASP A 116 -7.38 -18.32 11.86
CA ASP A 116 -5.91 -18.25 11.73
C ASP A 116 -5.40 -16.80 11.70
N PHE A 117 -6.32 -15.82 11.66
CA PHE A 117 -6.00 -14.39 11.76
C PHE A 117 -6.50 -13.78 13.07
N LYS A 118 -6.93 -14.59 14.04
CA LYS A 118 -7.33 -14.09 15.36
C LYS A 118 -6.18 -13.34 16.05
N TYR A 119 -4.96 -13.85 15.96
CA TYR A 119 -3.76 -13.19 16.51
C TYR A 119 -3.63 -11.76 15.99
N TRP A 120 -3.76 -11.57 14.67
CA TRP A 120 -3.68 -10.27 14.03
C TRP A 120 -4.81 -9.32 14.44
N VAL A 121 -6.04 -9.82 14.55
CA VAL A 121 -7.18 -9.03 15.02
C VAL A 121 -7.00 -8.60 16.48
N ASP A 122 -6.56 -9.50 17.35
CA ASP A 122 -6.31 -9.16 18.76
C ASP A 122 -5.21 -8.10 18.89
N TRP A 123 -4.13 -8.23 18.11
CA TRP A 123 -3.07 -7.21 18.04
C TRP A 123 -3.59 -5.88 17.49
N ALA A 124 -4.34 -5.89 16.37
CA ALA A 124 -4.89 -4.68 15.77
C ALA A 124 -5.85 -3.93 16.72
N LYS A 125 -6.60 -4.65 17.56
CA LYS A 125 -7.43 -4.06 18.63
C LYS A 125 -6.58 -3.37 19.71
N GLN A 126 -5.43 -3.93 20.06
CA GLN A 126 -4.50 -3.34 21.03
C GLN A 126 -3.86 -2.05 20.48
N GLU A 127 -3.47 -2.06 19.20
CA GLU A 127 -2.90 -0.90 18.52
C GLU A 127 -3.95 0.15 18.11
N GLY A 128 -5.24 -0.22 18.07
CA GLY A 128 -6.32 0.66 17.62
C GLY A 128 -6.29 0.92 16.10
N ILE A 129 -5.87 -0.05 15.31
CA ILE A 129 -5.70 0.05 13.85
C ILE A 129 -6.71 -0.83 13.09
N GLY A 130 -6.86 -0.58 11.79
CA GLY A 130 -7.60 -1.47 10.89
C GLY A 130 -6.71 -2.51 10.22
N LEU A 131 -7.32 -3.52 9.58
CA LEU A 131 -6.60 -4.52 8.78
C LEU A 131 -7.14 -4.58 7.35
N ASP A 132 -6.24 -4.76 6.39
CA ASP A 132 -6.49 -5.06 4.98
C ASP A 132 -5.95 -6.45 4.65
N MET A 133 -6.45 -7.03 3.56
CA MET A 133 -6.19 -8.43 3.21
C MET A 133 -5.76 -8.57 1.75
N ASN A 134 -4.95 -9.60 1.49
CA ASN A 134 -4.55 -10.00 0.15
C ASN A 134 -4.50 -11.54 0.10
N PRO A 135 -5.24 -12.23 -0.78
CA PRO A 135 -4.94 -13.62 -1.08
C PRO A 135 -3.50 -13.76 -1.61
N THR A 136 -2.79 -14.79 -1.17
CA THR A 136 -1.46 -15.10 -1.71
C THR A 136 -1.61 -16.05 -2.90
N PHE A 137 -1.31 -15.58 -4.12
CA PHE A 137 -1.40 -16.36 -5.36
C PHE A 137 -0.01 -16.70 -5.96
N PHE A 138 1.01 -16.74 -5.13
CA PHE A 138 2.40 -16.96 -5.54
C PHE A 138 3.13 -17.81 -4.50
N SER A 139 4.38 -18.18 -4.77
CA SER A 139 5.23 -18.96 -3.86
C SER A 139 4.53 -20.22 -3.33
N HIS A 140 3.98 -21.02 -4.26
CA HIS A 140 3.26 -22.23 -3.90
C HIS A 140 3.35 -23.29 -5.00
N PRO A 141 3.42 -24.60 -4.66
CA PRO A 141 3.44 -25.68 -5.65
C PRO A 141 2.23 -25.72 -6.60
N MET A 142 1.11 -25.08 -6.25
CA MET A 142 -0.06 -24.95 -7.11
C MET A 142 0.03 -23.80 -8.12
N VAL A 143 1.11 -23.01 -8.11
CA VAL A 143 1.45 -22.15 -9.24
C VAL A 143 2.05 -23.04 -10.33
N LYS A 144 1.34 -23.23 -11.44
CA LYS A 144 1.79 -24.09 -12.55
C LYS A 144 2.19 -23.25 -13.74
N HIS A 145 3.48 -23.23 -14.07
CA HIS A 145 4.02 -22.47 -15.20
C HIS A 145 3.60 -20.99 -15.19
N ASN A 146 3.64 -20.34 -14.02
CA ASN A 146 3.16 -18.98 -13.78
C ASN A 146 1.63 -18.79 -13.97
N PHE A 147 0.83 -19.82 -13.77
CA PHE A 147 -0.64 -19.69 -13.78
C PHE A 147 -1.29 -20.17 -12.48
N THR A 148 -2.32 -19.43 -12.10
CA THR A 148 -3.20 -19.66 -10.95
C THR A 148 -4.67 -19.65 -11.38
N LEU A 149 -5.39 -18.54 -11.18
CA LEU A 149 -6.80 -18.36 -11.52
C LEU A 149 -7.08 -18.45 -13.03
N ALA A 150 -6.08 -18.24 -13.88
CA ALA A 150 -6.18 -18.36 -15.34
C ALA A 150 -5.57 -19.66 -15.90
N SER A 151 -5.15 -20.60 -15.02
CA SER A 151 -4.57 -21.87 -15.42
C SER A 151 -5.51 -22.66 -16.35
N PRO A 152 -5.01 -23.35 -17.38
CA PRO A 152 -5.83 -24.26 -18.18
C PRO A 152 -6.31 -25.47 -17.35
N GLU A 153 -5.57 -25.86 -16.32
CA GLU A 153 -5.90 -26.99 -15.45
C GLU A 153 -6.99 -26.60 -14.45
N LYS A 154 -8.15 -27.27 -14.52
CA LYS A 154 -9.28 -26.95 -13.64
C LYS A 154 -8.95 -27.16 -12.16
N SER A 155 -8.24 -28.23 -11.82
CA SER A 155 -7.83 -28.50 -10.43
C SER A 155 -6.95 -27.40 -9.85
N VAL A 156 -6.11 -26.77 -10.67
CA VAL A 156 -5.29 -25.61 -10.26
C VAL A 156 -6.19 -24.39 -10.02
N ARG A 157 -7.12 -24.10 -10.93
CA ARG A 157 -8.06 -22.99 -10.74
C ARG A 157 -8.93 -23.20 -9.51
N ASP A 158 -9.49 -24.40 -9.31
CA ASP A 158 -10.36 -24.73 -8.18
C ASP A 158 -9.64 -24.47 -6.85
N TYR A 159 -8.37 -24.87 -6.73
CA TYR A 159 -7.55 -24.57 -5.55
C TYR A 159 -7.44 -23.06 -5.29
N TRP A 160 -7.08 -22.27 -6.30
CA TRP A 160 -6.89 -20.82 -6.15
C TRP A 160 -8.20 -20.05 -5.96
N ILE A 161 -9.29 -20.53 -6.54
CA ILE A 161 -10.63 -20.00 -6.30
C ILE A 161 -10.99 -20.16 -4.81
N GLU A 162 -10.68 -21.31 -4.20
CA GLU A 162 -10.90 -21.51 -2.76
C GLU A 162 -10.03 -20.58 -1.92
N VAL A 163 -8.74 -20.38 -2.25
CA VAL A 163 -7.87 -19.37 -1.59
C VAL A 163 -8.50 -17.98 -1.65
N GLY A 164 -9.01 -17.58 -2.83
CA GLY A 164 -9.70 -16.30 -3.01
C GLY A 164 -10.95 -16.17 -2.15
N LYS A 165 -11.80 -17.22 -2.10
CA LYS A 165 -13.01 -17.23 -1.25
C LYS A 165 -12.66 -17.13 0.23
N LYS A 166 -11.63 -17.85 0.69
CA LYS A 166 -11.13 -17.82 2.07
C LYS A 166 -10.58 -16.46 2.47
N SER A 167 -9.79 -15.85 1.60
CA SER A 167 -9.31 -14.48 1.82
C SER A 167 -10.47 -13.48 2.04
N ARG A 168 -11.59 -13.63 1.31
CA ARG A 168 -12.78 -12.79 1.50
C ARG A 168 -13.49 -13.05 2.83
N GLU A 169 -13.52 -14.30 3.29
CA GLU A 169 -14.03 -14.64 4.63
C GLU A 169 -13.22 -13.94 5.72
N ILE A 170 -11.89 -13.95 5.59
CA ILE A 170 -10.96 -13.29 6.52
C ILE A 170 -11.13 -11.77 6.49
N ALA A 171 -11.19 -11.15 5.31
CA ALA A 171 -11.37 -9.70 5.19
C ALA A 171 -12.71 -9.24 5.77
N ASN A 172 -13.80 -9.99 5.55
CA ASN A 172 -15.09 -9.71 6.20
C ASN A 172 -14.99 -9.82 7.73
N TYR A 173 -14.27 -10.83 8.25
CA TYR A 173 -14.02 -10.99 9.68
C TYR A 173 -13.24 -9.79 10.27
N PHE A 174 -12.23 -9.27 9.58
CA PHE A 174 -11.54 -8.04 9.99
C PHE A 174 -12.50 -6.87 10.15
N GLY A 175 -13.37 -6.66 9.16
CA GLY A 175 -14.34 -5.58 9.22
C GLY A 175 -15.34 -5.71 10.37
N GLN A 176 -15.79 -6.93 10.65
CA GLN A 176 -16.70 -7.22 11.77
C GLN A 176 -16.05 -6.95 13.13
N GLU A 177 -14.81 -7.41 13.32
CA GLU A 177 -14.13 -7.34 14.61
C GLU A 177 -13.54 -5.97 14.94
N LEU A 178 -13.13 -5.22 13.91
CA LEU A 178 -12.44 -3.94 14.07
C LEU A 178 -13.34 -2.74 13.79
N GLY A 179 -14.56 -2.94 13.26
CA GLY A 179 -15.49 -1.87 12.92
C GLY A 179 -14.99 -0.95 11.81
N GLN A 180 -14.07 -1.42 10.96
CA GLN A 180 -13.45 -0.68 9.87
C GLN A 180 -13.43 -1.53 8.60
N GLN A 181 -13.89 -1.01 7.47
CA GLN A 181 -13.89 -1.73 6.19
C GLN A 181 -12.47 -2.23 5.85
N SER A 182 -12.36 -3.51 5.54
CA SER A 182 -11.14 -4.17 5.06
C SER A 182 -11.17 -4.30 3.53
N VAL A 183 -10.19 -3.70 2.86
CA VAL A 183 -9.96 -3.91 1.43
C VAL A 183 -9.27 -5.25 1.24
N ASN A 184 -9.85 -6.10 0.41
CA ASN A 184 -9.25 -7.34 -0.02
C ASN A 184 -8.72 -7.21 -1.44
N ASN A 185 -7.41 -7.05 -1.61
CA ASN A 185 -6.79 -6.75 -2.89
C ASN A 185 -6.28 -8.00 -3.62
N PHE A 186 -6.74 -8.20 -4.85
CA PHE A 186 -6.45 -9.37 -5.68
C PHE A 186 -5.41 -9.07 -6.75
N TRP A 187 -4.18 -9.53 -6.52
CA TRP A 187 -3.08 -9.56 -7.48
C TRP A 187 -2.67 -10.99 -7.81
N ILE A 188 -2.44 -11.31 -9.09
CA ILE A 188 -1.99 -12.65 -9.51
C ILE A 188 -0.78 -12.57 -10.45
N PRO A 189 0.12 -13.57 -10.44
CA PRO A 189 1.29 -13.61 -11.32
C PRO A 189 0.99 -14.22 -12.70
N ASP A 190 -0.28 -14.31 -13.10
CA ASP A 190 -0.68 -15.09 -14.27
C ASP A 190 -0.19 -14.46 -15.58
N GLY A 191 0.66 -15.18 -16.31
CA GLY A 191 1.26 -14.64 -17.54
C GLY A 191 2.24 -15.56 -18.26
N PHE A 192 2.84 -15.05 -19.33
CA PHE A 192 3.83 -15.76 -20.13
C PHE A 192 5.13 -14.96 -20.25
N LYS A 193 6.25 -15.68 -20.10
CA LYS A 193 7.60 -15.15 -20.31
C LYS A 193 7.81 -14.63 -21.73
N ASP A 194 7.41 -15.42 -22.73
CA ASP A 194 7.51 -15.09 -24.16
C ASP A 194 6.12 -14.89 -24.79
N ASN A 195 6.08 -14.41 -26.02
CA ASN A 195 4.86 -14.05 -26.73
C ASN A 195 3.90 -15.24 -26.87
N PRO A 196 2.70 -15.17 -26.27
CA PRO A 196 1.71 -16.22 -26.45
C PRO A 196 0.97 -16.08 -27.78
N ILE A 197 0.50 -17.21 -28.30
CA ILE A 197 -0.42 -17.26 -29.43
C ILE A 197 -1.82 -16.82 -29.02
N ASP A 198 -2.27 -17.23 -27.83
CA ASP A 198 -3.61 -16.96 -27.32
C ASP A 198 -3.55 -16.10 -26.05
N LYS A 199 -4.03 -14.86 -26.19
CA LYS A 199 -4.16 -13.87 -25.10
C LYS A 199 -5.60 -13.77 -24.56
N GLN A 200 -6.56 -14.44 -25.18
CA GLN A 200 -7.98 -14.31 -24.87
C GLN A 200 -8.43 -15.38 -23.89
N THR A 201 -8.19 -16.66 -24.19
CA THR A 201 -8.73 -17.76 -23.37
C THR A 201 -8.23 -17.73 -21.92
N PRO A 202 -6.97 -17.36 -21.59
CA PRO A 202 -6.56 -17.17 -20.20
C PRO A 202 -7.37 -16.07 -19.48
N ARG A 203 -7.73 -14.98 -20.17
CA ARG A 203 -8.54 -13.89 -19.60
C ARG A 203 -9.99 -14.33 -19.39
N GLU A 204 -10.56 -15.12 -20.28
CA GLU A 204 -11.89 -15.70 -20.10
C GLU A 204 -11.94 -16.60 -18.86
N ARG A 205 -10.94 -17.47 -18.68
CA ARG A 205 -10.81 -18.27 -17.45
C ARG A 205 -10.65 -17.41 -16.21
N LEU A 206 -9.90 -16.30 -16.29
CA LEU A 206 -9.75 -15.38 -15.17
C LEU A 206 -11.09 -14.71 -14.79
N ILE A 207 -11.90 -14.32 -15.78
CA ILE A 207 -13.26 -13.79 -15.54
C ILE A 207 -14.09 -14.83 -14.79
N GLU A 208 -14.14 -16.07 -15.30
CA GLU A 208 -14.90 -17.17 -14.66
C GLU A 208 -14.46 -17.40 -13.22
N SER A 209 -13.14 -17.49 -12.99
CA SER A 209 -12.57 -17.71 -11.66
C SER A 209 -12.89 -16.56 -10.70
N LEU A 210 -12.73 -15.30 -11.12
CA LEU A 210 -13.02 -14.14 -10.27
C LEU A 210 -14.52 -13.99 -10.00
N ASP A 211 -15.38 -14.23 -11.00
CA ASP A 211 -16.84 -14.19 -10.82
C ASP A 211 -17.27 -15.29 -9.82
N GLU A 212 -16.63 -16.47 -9.84
CA GLU A 212 -16.84 -17.53 -8.83
C GLU A 212 -16.34 -17.12 -7.43
N VAL A 213 -15.12 -16.58 -7.34
CA VAL A 213 -14.56 -16.07 -6.08
C VAL A 213 -15.49 -15.01 -5.46
N PHE A 214 -16.06 -14.12 -6.28
CA PHE A 214 -16.91 -12.99 -5.85
C PHE A 214 -18.41 -13.30 -5.79
N ALA A 215 -18.82 -14.56 -5.99
CA ALA A 215 -20.23 -14.95 -6.03
C ALA A 215 -20.95 -14.70 -4.70
N LYS A 216 -20.36 -15.13 -3.57
CA LYS A 216 -20.88 -14.84 -2.23
C LYS A 216 -20.78 -13.35 -1.94
N LYS A 217 -21.86 -12.72 -1.50
CA LYS A 217 -21.86 -11.29 -1.12
C LYS A 217 -21.57 -11.13 0.37
N TYR A 218 -20.70 -10.18 0.71
CA TYR A 218 -20.46 -9.72 2.08
C TYR A 218 -20.98 -8.30 2.25
N ASP A 219 -21.21 -7.87 3.49
CA ASP A 219 -21.56 -6.48 3.77
C ASP A 219 -20.35 -5.60 3.46
N GLU A 220 -20.52 -4.63 2.57
CA GLU A 220 -19.44 -3.74 2.16
C GLU A 220 -18.96 -2.85 3.31
N LYS A 221 -19.74 -2.66 4.37
CA LYS A 221 -19.22 -2.02 5.59
C LYS A 221 -18.04 -2.78 6.20
N ASN A 222 -18.00 -4.10 6.01
CA ASN A 222 -16.95 -4.95 6.54
C ASN A 222 -15.82 -5.16 5.53
N THR A 223 -16.13 -5.44 4.27
CA THR A 223 -15.10 -5.70 3.27
C THR A 223 -15.49 -5.32 1.85
N ILE A 224 -14.50 -4.91 1.06
CA ILE A 224 -14.65 -4.64 -0.36
C ILE A 224 -13.45 -5.22 -1.12
N GLU A 225 -13.71 -5.80 -2.29
CA GLU A 225 -12.63 -6.34 -3.11
C GLU A 225 -12.06 -5.30 -4.07
N ALA A 226 -10.74 -5.32 -4.21
CA ALA A 226 -9.98 -4.57 -5.22
C ALA A 226 -9.26 -5.55 -6.15
N VAL A 227 -9.05 -5.15 -7.40
CA VAL A 227 -8.36 -5.99 -8.40
C VAL A 227 -7.18 -5.24 -9.00
N GLU A 228 -6.03 -5.89 -9.05
CA GLU A 228 -4.75 -5.25 -9.32
C GLU A 228 -4.11 -5.76 -10.61
N GLY A 229 -3.92 -4.82 -11.55
CA GLY A 229 -3.21 -5.08 -12.79
C GLY A 229 -1.72 -4.89 -12.65
N LYS A 230 -0.97 -5.68 -13.41
CA LYS A 230 0.47 -5.54 -13.59
C LYS A 230 0.81 -5.49 -15.07
N LEU A 231 1.79 -4.67 -15.45
CA LEU A 231 2.29 -4.66 -16.82
C LEU A 231 3.06 -5.95 -17.11
N PHE A 232 4.09 -6.20 -16.31
CA PHE A 232 4.95 -7.37 -16.42
C PHE A 232 5.65 -7.66 -15.09
N GLY A 233 6.25 -8.85 -14.98
CA GLY A 233 7.12 -9.28 -13.89
C GLY A 233 8.14 -10.29 -14.40
N THR A 234 9.15 -10.62 -13.60
CA THR A 234 10.18 -11.58 -13.99
C THR A 234 9.55 -12.95 -14.26
N GLY A 235 9.72 -13.51 -15.46
CA GLY A 235 9.07 -14.75 -15.91
C GLY A 235 7.68 -14.58 -16.54
N ILE A 236 7.12 -13.37 -16.58
CA ILE A 236 5.86 -13.04 -17.29
C ILE A 236 6.00 -11.77 -18.16
N GLU A 237 7.18 -11.55 -18.72
CA GLU A 237 7.61 -10.31 -19.35
C GLU A 237 6.77 -9.93 -20.58
N SER A 238 6.30 -10.91 -21.35
CA SER A 238 5.66 -10.67 -22.65
C SER A 238 4.13 -10.56 -22.58
N TYR A 239 3.52 -11.04 -21.50
CA TYR A 239 2.07 -11.04 -21.35
C TYR A 239 1.64 -11.29 -19.90
N THR A 240 0.82 -10.38 -19.37
CA THR A 240 0.10 -10.53 -18.11
C THR A 240 -1.39 -10.72 -18.39
N VAL A 241 -1.99 -11.78 -17.83
CA VAL A 241 -3.43 -12.09 -18.00
C VAL A 241 -4.26 -10.95 -17.43
N GLY A 242 -4.03 -10.66 -16.15
CA GLY A 242 -4.64 -9.57 -15.40
C GLY A 242 -4.00 -8.22 -15.74
N SER A 243 -4.17 -7.76 -16.98
CA SER A 243 -3.64 -6.47 -17.41
C SER A 243 -4.48 -5.29 -16.89
N HIS A 244 -3.91 -4.08 -16.98
CA HIS A 244 -4.59 -2.84 -16.58
C HIS A 244 -5.97 -2.65 -17.23
N LEU A 245 -6.08 -2.83 -18.55
CA LEU A 245 -7.37 -2.73 -19.25
C LEU A 245 -8.35 -3.84 -18.85
N PHE A 246 -7.84 -5.04 -18.54
CA PHE A 246 -8.68 -6.12 -18.07
C PHE A 246 -9.32 -5.75 -16.73
N TYR A 247 -8.52 -5.36 -15.74
CA TYR A 247 -9.02 -5.09 -14.40
C TYR A 247 -9.76 -3.77 -14.27
N ASN A 248 -9.42 -2.75 -15.06
CA ASN A 248 -10.23 -1.54 -15.17
C ASN A 248 -11.67 -1.88 -15.61
N ASN A 249 -11.83 -2.64 -16.69
CA ASN A 249 -13.14 -3.07 -17.19
C ASN A 249 -13.85 -4.02 -16.21
N TYR A 250 -13.10 -4.92 -15.57
CA TYR A 250 -13.65 -5.84 -14.58
C TYR A 250 -14.20 -5.08 -13.36
N ALA A 251 -13.42 -4.13 -12.82
CA ALA A 251 -13.81 -3.30 -11.69
C ALA A 251 -15.07 -2.48 -11.98
N ILE A 252 -15.15 -1.82 -13.15
CA ILE A 252 -16.34 -1.07 -13.57
C ILE A 252 -17.56 -1.99 -13.68
N SER A 253 -17.43 -3.09 -14.43
CA SER A 253 -18.58 -3.96 -14.73
C SER A 253 -19.09 -4.76 -13.52
N ARG A 254 -18.25 -5.02 -12.51
CA ARG A 254 -18.62 -5.78 -11.29
C ARG A 254 -18.72 -4.90 -10.03
N GLY A 255 -18.57 -3.59 -10.16
CA GLY A 255 -18.66 -2.64 -9.03
C GLY A 255 -17.61 -2.90 -7.95
N LYS A 256 -16.38 -3.20 -8.36
CA LYS A 256 -15.22 -3.43 -7.47
C LYS A 256 -14.33 -2.18 -7.41
N LEU A 257 -13.41 -2.15 -6.44
CA LEU A 257 -12.33 -1.17 -6.49
C LEU A 257 -11.33 -1.58 -7.57
N TRP A 258 -10.69 -0.59 -8.18
CA TRP A 258 -9.55 -0.83 -9.04
C TRP A 258 -8.26 -0.50 -8.29
N THR A 259 -7.33 -1.45 -8.24
CA THR A 259 -6.02 -1.22 -7.66
C THR A 259 -5.09 -0.64 -8.70
N ILE A 260 -4.54 0.53 -8.40
CA ILE A 260 -3.46 1.16 -9.17
C ILE A 260 -2.21 1.10 -8.30
N ASP A 261 -1.26 0.26 -8.68
CA ASP A 261 0.09 0.28 -8.13
C ASP A 261 0.98 1.23 -8.95
N ALA A 262 1.79 2.06 -8.29
CA ALA A 262 2.62 3.07 -8.95
C ALA A 262 3.78 2.50 -9.79
N GLY A 263 4.22 1.27 -9.49
CA GLY A 263 5.31 0.53 -10.13
C GLY A 263 4.88 -0.34 -11.30
N HIS A 264 3.58 -0.64 -11.40
CA HIS A 264 3.06 -1.64 -12.33
C HIS A 264 2.86 -1.19 -13.79
N TRP A 265 3.36 -0.03 -14.22
CA TRP A 265 2.98 0.61 -15.49
C TRP A 265 4.12 0.72 -16.51
N HIS A 266 3.82 1.21 -17.72
CA HIS A 266 4.85 1.41 -18.73
C HIS A 266 5.83 2.51 -18.29
N PRO A 267 7.07 2.49 -18.82
CA PRO A 267 7.99 3.60 -18.62
C PRO A 267 7.33 4.93 -18.97
N THR A 268 7.51 5.93 -18.11
CA THR A 268 6.95 7.31 -18.23
C THR A 268 5.44 7.44 -18.07
N GLU A 269 4.70 6.35 -17.86
CA GLU A 269 3.25 6.41 -17.66
C GLU A 269 2.92 7.11 -16.35
N ASP A 270 2.08 8.16 -16.42
CA ASP A 270 1.61 8.85 -15.23
C ASP A 270 0.38 8.14 -14.67
N VAL A 271 0.55 7.48 -13.53
CA VAL A 271 -0.53 6.74 -12.88
C VAL A 271 -1.62 7.68 -12.34
N SER A 272 -1.27 8.93 -12.01
CA SER A 272 -2.19 9.89 -11.42
C SER A 272 -3.24 10.41 -12.42
N ASP A 273 -2.90 10.45 -13.71
CA ASP A 273 -3.81 10.81 -14.81
C ASP A 273 -5.02 9.86 -14.90
N LYS A 274 -4.87 8.63 -14.39
CA LYS A 274 -5.89 7.58 -14.47
C LYS A 274 -7.01 7.79 -13.46
N PHE A 275 -6.77 8.54 -12.38
CA PHE A 275 -7.73 8.71 -11.30
C PHE A 275 -8.98 9.44 -11.81
N SER A 276 -8.81 10.62 -12.39
CA SER A 276 -9.90 11.44 -12.92
C SER A 276 -10.59 10.79 -14.14
N ALA A 277 -9.88 9.92 -14.87
CA ALA A 277 -10.46 9.13 -15.96
C ALA A 277 -11.34 7.97 -15.45
N PHE A 278 -10.97 7.33 -14.34
CA PHE A 278 -11.70 6.18 -13.80
C PHE A 278 -12.83 6.57 -12.85
N MET A 279 -12.61 7.51 -11.95
CA MET A 279 -13.52 7.86 -10.86
C MET A 279 -14.96 8.24 -11.28
N PRO A 280 -15.23 8.81 -12.48
CA PRO A 280 -16.59 9.03 -12.96
C PRO A 280 -17.40 7.75 -13.23
N PHE A 281 -16.74 6.62 -13.48
CA PHE A 281 -17.37 5.34 -13.83
C PHE A 281 -17.17 4.27 -12.76
N GLY A 282 -16.03 4.32 -12.08
CA GLY A 282 -15.61 3.35 -11.08
C GLY A 282 -16.19 3.65 -9.70
N LYS A 283 -16.11 2.64 -8.82
CA LYS A 283 -16.58 2.78 -7.45
C LYS A 283 -15.62 3.58 -6.58
N GLY A 284 -14.34 3.30 -6.70
CA GLY A 284 -13.24 3.88 -5.94
C GLY A 284 -11.95 3.14 -6.23
N LEU A 285 -10.87 3.58 -5.60
CA LEU A 285 -9.52 3.04 -5.82
C LEU A 285 -8.99 2.31 -4.58
N MET A 286 -8.17 1.30 -4.84
CA MET A 286 -7.06 0.96 -3.97
C MET A 286 -5.81 1.52 -4.64
N LEU A 287 -4.96 2.24 -3.93
CA LEU A 287 -3.73 2.79 -4.45
C LEU A 287 -2.59 2.10 -3.74
N HIS A 288 -1.73 1.40 -4.45
CA HIS A 288 -0.45 0.95 -3.91
C HIS A 288 0.61 1.98 -4.30
N VAL A 289 1.10 2.70 -3.31
CA VAL A 289 2.20 3.65 -3.50
C VAL A 289 3.49 2.88 -3.36
N SER A 290 4.20 2.75 -4.48
CA SER A 290 5.50 2.09 -4.63
C SER A 290 6.44 3.00 -5.44
N ARG A 291 7.72 2.63 -5.56
CA ARG A 291 8.68 3.36 -6.41
C ARG A 291 9.37 2.43 -7.40
N PRO A 292 8.97 2.43 -8.69
CA PRO A 292 9.66 1.66 -9.70
C PRO A 292 11.01 2.29 -10.05
N VAL A 293 12.04 1.45 -10.13
CA VAL A 293 13.36 1.81 -10.64
C VAL A 293 13.62 0.97 -11.88
N ARG A 294 13.12 1.47 -13.02
CA ARG A 294 13.15 0.87 -14.37
C ARG A 294 12.25 -0.34 -14.59
N TRP A 295 11.95 -1.08 -13.54
CA TRP A 295 10.97 -2.15 -13.50
C TRP A 295 10.17 -2.02 -12.21
N ASP A 296 9.21 -2.92 -12.01
CA ASP A 296 8.47 -3.02 -10.77
C ASP A 296 9.35 -3.61 -9.66
N SER A 297 10.17 -2.72 -9.09
CA SER A 297 11.32 -3.07 -8.26
C SER A 297 11.09 -2.84 -6.78
N ASP A 298 9.87 -2.45 -6.39
CA ASP A 298 9.44 -2.37 -4.99
C ASP A 298 10.39 -1.58 -4.08
N HIS A 299 10.92 -0.45 -4.57
CA HIS A 299 11.74 0.40 -3.72
C HIS A 299 10.85 1.26 -2.80
N VAL A 300 11.41 1.61 -1.65
CA VAL A 300 10.78 2.54 -0.71
C VAL A 300 10.35 3.82 -1.41
N VAL A 301 9.11 4.21 -1.16
CA VAL A 301 8.52 5.48 -1.61
C VAL A 301 9.33 6.66 -1.08
N VAL A 302 9.63 7.62 -1.95
CA VAL A 302 10.31 8.86 -1.58
C VAL A 302 9.46 10.06 -2.00
N PHE A 303 9.75 11.22 -1.42
CA PHE A 303 9.04 12.45 -1.74
C PHE A 303 9.48 13.06 -3.07
N ASP A 304 9.19 12.37 -4.17
CA ASP A 304 9.51 12.77 -5.53
C ASP A 304 8.31 13.39 -6.28
N GLU A 305 8.56 13.81 -7.51
CA GLU A 305 7.54 14.40 -8.38
C GLU A 305 6.42 13.41 -8.75
N ALA A 306 6.69 12.10 -8.82
CA ALA A 306 5.66 11.11 -9.14
C ALA A 306 4.66 10.99 -8.00
N LEU A 307 5.15 10.85 -6.77
CA LEU A 307 4.32 10.85 -5.56
C LEU A 307 3.55 12.17 -5.42
N GLN A 308 4.20 13.30 -5.66
CA GLN A 308 3.53 14.61 -5.63
C GLN A 308 2.39 14.71 -6.64
N ARG A 309 2.53 14.17 -7.86
CA ARG A 309 1.44 14.16 -8.86
C ARG A 309 0.28 13.26 -8.42
N ILE A 310 0.58 12.09 -7.87
CA ILE A 310 -0.42 11.18 -7.29
C ILE A 310 -1.24 11.89 -6.21
N THR A 311 -0.59 12.45 -5.19
CA THR A 311 -1.30 13.07 -4.07
C THR A 311 -2.00 14.37 -4.46
N ARG A 312 -1.42 15.18 -5.36
CA ARG A 312 -2.08 16.37 -5.92
C ARG A 312 -3.37 16.00 -6.63
N SER A 313 -3.38 14.95 -7.45
CA SER A 313 -4.59 14.53 -8.17
C SER A 313 -5.68 14.08 -7.20
N LEU A 314 -5.33 13.26 -6.20
CA LEU A 314 -6.28 12.83 -5.16
C LEU A 314 -6.90 13.99 -4.38
N VAL A 315 -6.07 14.97 -3.99
CA VAL A 315 -6.53 16.12 -3.18
C VAL A 315 -7.31 17.12 -4.03
N ARG A 316 -6.79 17.49 -5.21
CA ARG A 316 -7.40 18.53 -6.07
C ARG A 316 -8.77 18.12 -6.57
N ASP A 317 -8.98 16.83 -6.81
CA ASP A 317 -10.24 16.32 -7.35
C ASP A 317 -11.17 15.76 -6.27
N ASN A 318 -10.83 15.93 -4.99
CA ASN A 318 -11.62 15.49 -3.84
C ASN A 318 -11.89 13.96 -3.85
N GLU A 319 -10.90 13.17 -4.25
CA GLU A 319 -11.01 11.71 -4.42
C GLU A 319 -10.47 10.91 -3.23
N LEU A 320 -9.97 11.57 -2.18
CA LEU A 320 -9.42 10.92 -0.99
C LEU A 320 -10.43 10.02 -0.27
N GLU A 321 -11.69 10.43 -0.16
CA GLU A 321 -12.73 9.63 0.52
C GLU A 321 -13.08 8.33 -0.24
N ARG A 322 -12.76 8.29 -1.54
CA ARG A 322 -13.01 7.14 -2.43
C ARG A 322 -11.75 6.35 -2.75
N THR A 323 -10.63 6.68 -2.11
CA THR A 323 -9.33 6.06 -2.36
C THR A 323 -8.77 5.47 -1.08
N ASN A 324 -8.53 4.17 -1.08
CA ASN A 324 -7.78 3.49 -0.03
C ASN A 324 -6.29 3.56 -0.40
N ILE A 325 -5.46 4.16 0.45
CA ILE A 325 -4.03 4.36 0.16
C ILE A 325 -3.24 3.30 0.91
N GLY A 326 -2.72 2.31 0.19
CA GLY A 326 -1.73 1.35 0.66
C GLY A 326 -0.32 1.73 0.24
N LEU A 327 0.66 1.23 0.99
CA LEU A 327 2.06 1.21 0.57
C LEU A 327 2.34 -0.18 0.00
N ASP A 328 3.20 -0.28 -1.01
CA ASP A 328 3.70 -1.56 -1.50
C ASP A 328 5.16 -1.42 -1.92
N PHE A 329 6.06 -2.01 -1.14
CA PHE A 329 7.49 -2.09 -1.45
C PHE A 329 8.15 -3.12 -0.53
N PHE A 330 9.36 -3.55 -0.86
CA PHE A 330 10.14 -4.46 -0.02
C PHE A 330 11.63 -4.31 -0.33
N ASP A 331 12.25 -3.36 0.38
CA ASP A 331 13.68 -3.12 0.29
C ASP A 331 14.40 -3.83 1.43
N ALA A 332 15.10 -4.93 1.10
CA ALA A 332 15.90 -5.70 2.05
C ALA A 332 17.35 -5.21 2.11
N THR A 333 17.71 -4.09 1.47
CA THR A 333 19.06 -3.51 1.55
C THR A 333 19.24 -2.57 2.74
N ILE A 334 18.14 -2.20 3.42
CA ILE A 334 18.11 -1.27 4.55
C ILE A 334 17.30 -1.84 5.72
N ASN A 335 17.29 -1.13 6.85
CA ASN A 335 16.42 -1.44 7.96
C ASN A 335 14.93 -1.39 7.55
N ARG A 336 14.19 -2.47 7.79
CA ARG A 336 12.80 -2.66 7.35
C ARG A 336 11.81 -1.72 8.05
N VAL A 337 12.08 -1.38 9.32
CA VAL A 337 11.30 -0.39 10.07
C VAL A 337 11.52 1.00 9.49
N SER A 338 12.77 1.34 9.15
CA SER A 338 13.09 2.59 8.43
C SER A 338 12.37 2.67 7.09
N ALA A 339 12.31 1.57 6.32
CA ALA A 339 11.61 1.53 5.05
C ALA A 339 10.14 1.96 5.17
N TRP A 340 9.40 1.38 6.13
CA TRP A 340 8.03 1.79 6.42
C TRP A 340 7.91 3.26 6.84
N VAL A 341 8.73 3.68 7.80
CA VAL A 341 8.70 5.05 8.34
C VAL A 341 8.97 6.08 7.24
N ILE A 342 9.96 5.83 6.38
CA ILE A 342 10.29 6.70 5.24
C ILE A 342 9.14 6.75 4.26
N GLY A 343 8.64 5.60 3.78
CA GLY A 343 7.61 5.55 2.75
C GLY A 343 6.27 6.14 3.20
N ALA A 344 5.85 5.83 4.44
CA ALA A 344 4.63 6.37 5.02
C ALA A 344 4.73 7.89 5.22
N ARG A 345 5.81 8.38 5.84
CA ARG A 345 5.99 9.83 6.07
C ARG A 345 6.17 10.59 4.76
N ALA A 346 6.82 10.02 3.74
CA ALA A 346 6.91 10.61 2.41
C ALA A 346 5.52 10.79 1.78
N THR A 347 4.66 9.76 1.87
CA THR A 347 3.27 9.80 1.39
C THR A 347 2.45 10.86 2.11
N GLN A 348 2.55 10.94 3.45
CA GLN A 348 1.85 11.97 4.23
C GLN A 348 2.35 13.39 3.93
N LYS A 349 3.66 13.59 3.78
CA LYS A 349 4.23 14.88 3.36
C LYS A 349 3.69 15.32 2.00
N ALA A 350 3.59 14.39 1.05
CA ALA A 350 3.04 14.68 -0.26
C ALA A 350 1.53 15.01 -0.24
N LEU A 351 0.76 14.35 0.61
CA LEU A 351 -0.64 14.69 0.86
C LEU A 351 -0.76 16.08 1.51
N LEU A 352 0.02 16.36 2.54
CA LEU A 352 0.03 17.66 3.21
C LEU A 352 0.37 18.78 2.23
N GLN A 353 1.43 18.63 1.44
CA GLN A 353 1.82 19.64 0.45
C GLN A 353 0.71 19.87 -0.57
N ALA A 354 0.00 18.81 -0.99
CA ALA A 354 -1.14 18.94 -1.90
C ALA A 354 -2.34 19.67 -1.24
N MET A 355 -2.61 19.41 0.04
CA MET A 355 -3.66 20.10 0.83
C MET A 355 -3.34 21.56 1.13
N LEU A 356 -2.07 21.95 1.07
CA LEU A 356 -1.59 23.31 1.31
C LEU A 356 -1.56 24.19 0.04
N ALA A 357 -2.26 23.78 -1.03
CA ALA A 357 -2.40 24.58 -2.25
C ALA A 357 -3.70 25.41 -2.23
N PRO A 358 -3.71 26.62 -2.83
CA PRO A 358 -4.92 27.42 -3.01
C PRO A 358 -5.74 26.89 -4.20
N ILE A 359 -6.30 25.68 -4.06
CA ILE A 359 -6.85 24.87 -5.16
C ILE A 359 -7.93 25.63 -5.95
N ASP A 360 -8.88 26.27 -5.28
CA ASP A 360 -9.99 26.98 -5.93
C ASP A 360 -9.51 28.18 -6.75
N ASP A 361 -8.51 28.92 -6.25
CA ASP A 361 -7.91 30.05 -6.97
C ASP A 361 -7.13 29.57 -8.20
N LEU A 362 -6.40 28.46 -8.09
CA LEU A 362 -5.69 27.85 -9.22
C LEU A 362 -6.66 27.30 -10.28
N LYS A 363 -7.74 26.62 -9.87
CA LYS A 363 -8.81 26.17 -10.80
C LYS A 363 -9.47 27.35 -11.50
N LYS A 364 -9.70 28.46 -10.78
CA LYS A 364 -10.24 29.69 -11.37
C LYS A 364 -9.26 30.32 -12.37
N ALA A 365 -7.95 30.30 -12.08
CA ALA A 365 -6.94 30.77 -13.03
C ALA A 365 -6.96 29.94 -14.32
N GLU A 366 -7.10 28.60 -14.21
CA GLU A 366 -7.25 27.71 -15.37
C GLU A 366 -8.48 28.03 -16.22
N LEU A 367 -9.65 28.19 -15.59
CA LEU A 367 -10.90 28.52 -16.30
C LEU A 367 -10.85 29.90 -16.99
N ASN A 368 -10.01 30.80 -16.50
CA ASN A 368 -9.78 32.12 -17.09
C ASN A 368 -8.59 32.16 -18.05
N TYR A 369 -7.98 31.02 -18.37
CA TYR A 369 -6.78 30.91 -19.22
C TYR A 369 -5.55 31.65 -18.69
N ASP A 370 -5.51 31.99 -17.40
CA ASP A 370 -4.33 32.57 -16.75
C ASP A 370 -3.33 31.46 -16.38
N PHE A 371 -2.79 30.84 -17.43
CA PHE A 371 -1.83 29.75 -17.32
C PHE A 371 -0.51 30.21 -16.71
N THR A 372 -0.19 31.50 -16.82
CA THR A 372 0.98 32.13 -16.18
C THR A 372 0.83 32.09 -14.67
N LYS A 373 -0.28 32.61 -14.12
CA LYS A 373 -0.53 32.53 -12.67
C LYS A 373 -0.54 31.09 -12.18
N ARG A 374 -1.27 30.21 -12.89
CA ARG A 374 -1.33 28.79 -12.51
C ARG A 374 0.07 28.18 -12.37
N LEU A 375 0.90 28.35 -13.39
CA LEU A 375 2.24 27.76 -13.41
C LEU A 375 3.14 28.42 -12.36
N ALA A 376 3.20 29.75 -12.31
CA ALA A 376 4.06 30.48 -11.39
C ALA A 376 3.72 30.17 -9.93
N VAL A 377 2.45 30.23 -9.53
CA VAL A 377 2.04 29.92 -8.16
C VAL A 377 2.31 28.45 -7.82
N THR A 378 2.07 27.52 -8.74
CA THR A 378 2.35 26.09 -8.49
C THR A 378 3.83 25.82 -8.24
N GLU A 379 4.73 26.50 -8.96
CA GLU A 379 6.18 26.38 -8.73
C GLU A 379 6.63 27.07 -7.44
N GLU A 380 6.12 28.27 -7.13
CA GLU A 380 6.46 28.95 -5.88
C GLU A 380 6.04 28.15 -4.65
N LEU A 381 4.91 27.41 -4.70
CA LEU A 381 4.49 26.53 -3.61
C LEU A 381 5.52 25.44 -3.24
N LYS A 382 6.45 25.09 -4.14
CA LYS A 382 7.52 24.12 -3.83
C LYS A 382 8.53 24.64 -2.82
N SER A 383 8.67 25.97 -2.69
CA SER A 383 9.55 26.64 -1.73
C SER A 383 8.80 27.27 -0.55
N PHE A 384 7.47 27.15 -0.50
CA PHE A 384 6.67 27.56 0.65
C PHE A 384 7.05 26.76 1.91
N PRO A 385 6.80 27.31 3.12
CA PRO A 385 7.26 26.72 4.38
C PRO A 385 6.42 25.51 4.83
N PHE A 386 6.18 24.53 3.93
CA PHE A 386 5.43 23.30 4.25
C PHE A 386 6.13 22.44 5.30
N GLY A 387 7.47 22.48 5.37
CA GLY A 387 8.25 21.74 6.37
C GLY A 387 7.86 22.10 7.80
N ALA A 388 7.62 23.39 8.09
CA ALA A 388 7.18 23.83 9.40
C ALA A 388 5.76 23.36 9.74
N VAL A 389 4.87 23.24 8.75
CA VAL A 389 3.53 22.65 8.94
C VAL A 389 3.63 21.14 9.18
N TRP A 390 4.54 20.46 8.49
CA TRP A 390 4.80 19.03 8.73
C TRP A 390 5.36 18.78 10.12
N ASP A 391 6.33 19.58 10.57
CA ASP A 391 6.94 19.44 11.89
C ASP A 391 5.91 19.66 13.02
N GLU A 392 5.03 20.65 12.87
CA GLU A 392 3.88 20.86 13.76
C GLU A 392 2.92 19.66 13.73
N PHE A 393 2.63 19.09 12.55
CA PHE A 393 1.80 17.89 12.44
C PHE A 393 2.41 16.70 13.17
N CYS A 394 3.73 16.49 13.07
CA CYS A 394 4.44 15.47 13.84
C CYS A 394 4.31 15.70 15.34
N LEU A 395 4.56 16.93 15.79
CA LEU A 395 4.48 17.34 17.20
C LEU A 395 3.08 17.09 17.78
N LYS A 396 2.02 17.53 17.08
CA LYS A 396 0.61 17.34 17.49
C LYS A 396 0.17 15.88 17.58
N ASN A 397 0.87 14.98 16.87
CA ASN A 397 0.61 13.55 16.89
C ASN A 397 1.64 12.78 17.76
N ASN A 398 2.44 13.47 18.56
CA ASN A 398 3.45 12.88 19.45
C ASN A 398 4.47 11.99 18.72
N THR A 399 4.86 12.37 17.50
CA THR A 399 5.88 11.64 16.72
C THR A 399 7.13 12.49 16.54
N PRO A 400 8.32 11.88 16.37
CA PRO A 400 9.55 12.66 16.25
C PRO A 400 9.56 13.57 15.01
N VAL A 401 10.14 14.75 15.20
CA VAL A 401 10.30 15.79 14.18
C VAL A 401 11.62 15.58 13.43
N GLY A 402 11.65 15.93 12.14
CA GLY A 402 12.85 15.83 11.33
C GLY A 402 13.42 14.40 11.27
N THR A 403 14.70 14.26 11.61
CA THR A 403 15.45 12.98 11.62
C THR A 403 15.53 12.34 13.00
N ASP A 404 14.89 12.90 14.03
CA ASP A 404 15.01 12.38 15.40
C ASP A 404 14.51 10.93 15.55
N TRP A 405 13.59 10.48 14.67
CA TRP A 405 13.11 9.09 14.64
C TRP A 405 14.22 8.07 14.29
N LEU A 406 15.33 8.50 13.66
CA LEU A 406 16.46 7.59 13.37
C LEU A 406 17.14 7.11 14.64
N ASP A 407 17.20 7.94 15.68
CA ASP A 407 17.81 7.55 16.95
C ASP A 407 16.99 6.44 17.64
N GLU A 408 15.66 6.50 17.54
CA GLU A 408 14.77 5.44 18.05
C GLU A 408 14.99 4.12 17.29
N ILE A 409 15.08 4.18 15.96
CA ILE A 409 15.35 2.98 15.15
C ILE A 409 16.73 2.39 15.47
N HIS A 410 17.79 3.21 15.54
CA HIS A 410 19.11 2.69 15.90
C HIS A 410 19.10 2.03 17.28
N ASN A 411 18.35 2.57 18.24
CA ASN A 411 18.17 1.95 19.55
C ASN A 411 17.41 0.62 19.47
N TYR A 412 16.34 0.58 18.68
CA TYR A 412 15.53 -0.61 18.44
C TYR A 412 16.32 -1.72 17.75
N GLU A 413 17.13 -1.37 16.74
CA GLU A 413 18.03 -2.29 16.06
C GLU A 413 18.99 -2.99 17.02
N GLN A 414 19.69 -2.20 17.86
CA GLN A 414 20.68 -2.73 18.79
C GLN A 414 20.06 -3.62 19.87
N LYS A 415 18.87 -3.24 20.38
CA LYS A 415 18.22 -3.91 21.50
C LYS A 415 17.34 -5.08 21.08
N VAL A 416 16.75 -5.04 19.89
CA VAL A 416 15.69 -5.96 19.46
C VAL A 416 16.05 -6.69 18.17
N GLN A 417 16.41 -5.98 17.10
CA GLN A 417 16.54 -6.61 15.77
C GLN A 417 17.87 -7.37 15.60
N PHE A 418 19.03 -6.75 15.82
CA PHE A 418 20.33 -7.43 15.68
C PHE A 418 20.53 -8.65 16.59
N PRO A 419 19.99 -8.69 17.83
CA PRO A 419 20.01 -9.91 18.64
C PRO A 419 19.31 -11.12 18.00
N ARG A 420 18.39 -10.94 17.03
CA ARG A 420 17.72 -12.04 16.32
C ARG A 420 18.74 -12.90 15.56
N ASP A 421 19.71 -12.27 14.90
CA ASP A 421 20.68 -12.97 14.06
C ASP A 421 21.83 -13.58 14.85
N LYS A 422 22.16 -12.99 16.01
CA LYS A 422 23.20 -13.54 16.91
C LYS A 422 22.80 -14.88 17.53
N LYS A 423 21.50 -15.13 17.71
CA LYS A 423 21.01 -16.40 18.27
C LYS A 423 21.11 -17.58 17.29
N THR A 424 21.20 -17.31 15.99
CA THR A 424 21.29 -18.33 14.93
C THR A 424 22.67 -18.98 14.80
N VAL A 425 23.72 -18.44 15.43
CA VAL A 425 25.11 -18.96 15.32
C VAL A 425 25.42 -20.08 16.34
N ASN A 426 24.54 -20.32 17.32
CA ASN A 426 24.75 -21.31 18.39
C ASN A 426 23.69 -22.42 18.43
N ALA A 427 23.01 -22.71 17.31
CA ALA A 427 22.03 -23.80 17.21
C ALA A 427 22.55 -24.93 16.31
#